data_AF-E1QEE9-F1
#
_entry.id   AF-E1QEE9-F1
#
_cell.length_a   1.000
_cell.length_b   1.000
_cell.length_c   1.000
_cell.angle_alpha   90.00
_cell.angle_beta   90.00
_cell.angle_gamma   90.00
#
_symmetry.space_group_name_H-M   'P 1'
#
loop_
_entity.id
_entity.type
_entity.pdbx_description
1 polymer ?
#
loop_
_entity_poly.entity_id
_entity_poly.type
_entity_poly.pdbx_seq_one_letter_code
_entity_poly.pdbx_strand_id
1 'polypeptide(L)'
;MTLKELLAKKKKAIVAGWMDSVIETYPEETAQFLRKKSDRMLNPVGAAIETETERLFDLILEGIDPEKATKFLDNIIRIRAIQDFRPAQALAFVFALKHVVRQVLGSDLAKGGHADELWDLDKEIDRLALISFEIYMAVREQIYQLKAKEVHSNAFMLLRRSGLLVEQEGASADEGESD
;
A
#
# COMPACT_ATOMS: atom_id res chain seq x y z
N MET A 1 17.39 -29.30 2.40
CA MET A 1 16.09 -28.63 2.16
C MET A 1 16.43 -27.18 1.94
N THR A 2 16.03 -26.58 0.84
CA THR A 2 16.30 -25.15 0.57
C THR A 2 15.43 -24.26 1.46
N LEU A 3 15.78 -22.99 1.62
CA LEU A 3 14.93 -22.02 2.30
C LEU A 3 13.56 -21.92 1.62
N LYS A 4 13.53 -21.92 0.28
CA LYS A 4 12.28 -21.90 -0.50
C LYS A 4 11.36 -23.07 -0.15
N GLU A 5 11.90 -24.27 -0.02
CA GLU A 5 11.13 -25.44 0.41
C GLU A 5 10.58 -25.28 1.84
N LEU A 6 11.37 -24.68 2.76
CA LEU A 6 10.95 -24.45 4.15
C LEU A 6 9.82 -23.43 4.22
N LEU A 7 9.97 -22.32 3.49
CA LEU A 7 8.96 -21.28 3.35
C LEU A 7 7.67 -21.85 2.77
N ALA A 8 7.74 -22.65 1.70
CA ALA A 8 6.58 -23.31 1.11
C ALA A 8 5.89 -24.27 2.10
N LYS A 9 6.66 -25.10 2.80
CA LYS A 9 6.14 -26.04 3.82
C LYS A 9 5.45 -25.33 4.98
N LYS A 10 5.90 -24.13 5.33
CA LYS A 10 5.38 -23.32 6.44
C LYS A 10 4.51 -22.14 5.98
N LYS A 11 4.16 -22.07 4.69
CA LYS A 11 3.41 -20.96 4.06
C LYS A 11 2.21 -20.53 4.89
N LYS A 12 1.34 -21.48 5.29
CA LYS A 12 0.12 -21.17 6.04
C LYS A 12 0.39 -20.42 7.35
N ALA A 13 1.44 -20.81 8.09
CA ALA A 13 1.80 -20.16 9.34
C ALA A 13 2.42 -18.77 9.11
N ILE A 14 3.25 -18.65 8.08
CA ILE A 14 3.89 -17.38 7.72
C ILE A 14 2.84 -16.37 7.23
N VAL A 15 1.98 -16.76 6.29
CA VAL A 15 0.93 -15.88 5.75
C VAL A 15 -0.04 -15.46 6.86
N ALA A 16 -0.41 -16.36 7.78
CA ALA A 16 -1.26 -16.00 8.91
C ALA A 16 -0.62 -14.96 9.83
N GLY A 17 0.64 -15.17 10.24
CA GLY A 17 1.37 -14.19 11.07
C GLY A 17 1.63 -12.87 10.34
N TRP A 18 1.84 -12.92 9.03
CA TRP A 18 2.04 -11.72 8.23
C TRP A 18 0.75 -10.90 8.07
N MET A 19 -0.38 -11.58 7.84
CA MET A 19 -1.71 -10.96 7.84
C MET A 19 -2.01 -10.31 9.19
N ASP A 20 -1.74 -11.00 10.29
CA ASP A 20 -1.91 -10.45 11.65
C ASP A 20 -1.07 -9.18 11.86
N SER A 21 0.16 -9.15 11.34
CA SER A 21 1.02 -7.97 11.40
C SER A 21 0.43 -6.75 10.67
N VAL A 22 -0.39 -6.95 9.63
CA VAL A 22 -1.14 -5.88 8.97
C VAL A 22 -2.30 -5.43 9.86
N ILE A 23 -3.07 -6.39 10.37
CA ILE A 23 -4.31 -6.13 11.13
C ILE A 23 -4.01 -5.43 12.46
N GLU A 24 -2.90 -5.75 13.11
CA GLU A 24 -2.46 -5.15 14.38
C GLU A 24 -2.07 -3.67 14.26
N THR A 25 -1.96 -3.14 13.03
CA THR A 25 -1.74 -1.69 12.84
C THR A 25 -3.03 -0.88 13.00
N TYR A 26 -4.19 -1.53 13.01
CA TYR A 26 -5.48 -0.89 13.21
C TYR A 26 -5.81 -0.78 14.71
N PRO A 27 -6.66 0.18 15.12
CA PRO A 27 -7.20 0.20 16.47
C PRO A 27 -7.86 -1.14 16.84
N GLU A 28 -7.77 -1.53 18.11
CA GLU A 28 -8.17 -2.86 18.61
C GLU A 28 -9.57 -3.30 18.13
N GLU A 29 -10.58 -2.42 18.21
CA GLU A 29 -11.94 -2.73 17.76
C GLU A 29 -12.00 -3.05 16.25
N THR A 30 -11.26 -2.28 15.45
CA THR A 30 -11.16 -2.50 14.00
C THR A 30 -10.36 -3.77 13.71
N ALA A 31 -9.28 -4.01 14.44
CA ALA A 31 -8.48 -5.22 14.30
C ALA A 31 -9.32 -6.48 14.58
N GLN A 32 -10.12 -6.48 15.64
CA GLN A 32 -11.04 -7.58 15.96
C GLN A 32 -12.09 -7.80 14.88
N PHE A 33 -12.60 -6.73 14.26
CA PHE A 33 -13.51 -6.84 13.13
C PHE A 33 -12.81 -7.44 11.90
N LEU A 34 -11.61 -6.95 11.56
CA LEU A 34 -10.84 -7.40 10.41
C LEU A 34 -10.39 -8.87 10.53
N ARG A 35 -10.08 -9.35 11.74
CA ARG A 35 -9.75 -10.76 12.01
C ARG A 35 -10.93 -11.71 11.83
N LYS A 36 -12.17 -11.22 11.99
CA LYS A 36 -13.35 -12.07 11.82
C LYS A 36 -13.48 -12.46 10.35
N LYS A 37 -13.51 -13.78 10.10
CA LYS A 37 -13.94 -14.37 8.83
C LYS A 37 -15.46 -14.26 8.66
N SER A 38 -16.00 -13.07 8.86
CA SER A 38 -17.37 -12.73 8.48
C SER A 38 -17.46 -12.58 6.96
N ASP A 39 -18.69 -12.57 6.44
CA ASP A 39 -19.00 -12.39 5.03
C ASP A 39 -18.04 -11.39 4.34
N ARG A 40 -17.43 -11.81 3.22
CA ARG A 40 -16.51 -10.99 2.42
C ARG A 40 -17.14 -9.68 1.98
N MET A 41 -18.46 -9.63 1.84
CA MET A 41 -19.19 -8.39 1.54
C MET A 41 -19.17 -7.40 2.72
N LEU A 42 -19.20 -7.91 3.95
CA LEU A 42 -19.19 -7.08 5.16
C LEU A 42 -17.76 -6.71 5.60
N ASN A 43 -16.77 -7.54 5.28
CA ASN A 43 -15.36 -7.30 5.61
C ASN A 43 -14.45 -7.28 4.35
N PRO A 44 -14.62 -6.30 3.44
CA PRO A 44 -13.84 -6.25 2.19
C PRO A 44 -12.36 -5.98 2.45
N VAL A 45 -12.01 -5.21 3.49
CA VAL A 45 -10.63 -4.90 3.84
C VAL A 45 -9.91 -6.13 4.37
N GLY A 46 -10.50 -6.88 5.30
CA GLY A 46 -9.93 -8.12 5.81
C GLY A 46 -9.76 -9.16 4.70
N ALA A 47 -10.74 -9.28 3.80
CA ALA A 47 -10.66 -10.18 2.65
C ALA A 47 -9.55 -9.79 1.66
N ALA A 48 -9.34 -8.49 1.42
CA ALA A 48 -8.24 -7.99 0.61
C ALA A 48 -6.88 -8.29 1.26
N ILE A 49 -6.73 -8.02 2.56
CA ILE A 49 -5.48 -8.33 3.28
C ILE A 49 -5.18 -9.84 3.21
N GLU A 50 -6.16 -10.71 3.50
CA GLU A 50 -5.97 -12.17 3.43
C GLU A 50 -5.53 -12.62 2.02
N THR A 51 -6.26 -12.18 1.00
CA THR A 51 -6.03 -12.60 -0.39
C THR A 51 -4.70 -12.09 -0.94
N GLU A 52 -4.39 -10.80 -0.72
CA GLU A 52 -3.22 -10.18 -1.32
C GLU A 52 -1.94 -10.54 -0.55
N THR A 53 -2.01 -10.76 0.77
CA THR A 53 -0.87 -11.27 1.55
C THR A 53 -0.48 -12.68 1.09
N GLU A 54 -1.47 -13.54 0.82
CA GLU A 54 -1.20 -14.87 0.28
C GLU A 54 -0.56 -14.80 -1.12
N ARG A 55 -1.12 -14.00 -2.03
CA ARG A 55 -0.59 -13.82 -3.39
C ARG A 55 0.80 -13.22 -3.41
N LEU A 56 1.09 -12.25 -2.54
CA LEU A 56 2.41 -11.67 -2.40
C LEU A 56 3.42 -12.71 -1.90
N PHE A 57 3.03 -13.56 -0.96
CA PHE A 57 3.91 -14.61 -0.47
C PHE A 57 4.21 -15.65 -1.57
N ASP A 58 3.21 -16.04 -2.35
CA ASP A 58 3.42 -16.92 -3.51
C ASP A 58 4.35 -16.28 -4.55
N LEU A 59 4.17 -14.99 -4.82
CA LEU A 59 5.06 -14.24 -5.72
C LEU A 59 6.51 -14.21 -5.22
N ILE A 60 6.73 -14.07 -3.91
CA ILE A 60 8.08 -14.15 -3.31
C ILE A 60 8.70 -15.53 -3.52
N LEU A 61 7.91 -16.61 -3.43
CA LEU A 61 8.41 -17.96 -3.68
C LEU A 61 8.72 -18.21 -5.16
N GLU A 62 7.91 -17.65 -6.07
CA GLU A 62 8.05 -17.83 -7.52
C GLU A 62 9.16 -16.95 -8.11
N GLY A 63 9.42 -15.79 -7.50
CA GLY A 63 10.31 -14.74 -7.98
C GLY A 63 9.52 -13.45 -8.25
N ILE A 64 10.04 -12.32 -7.76
CA ILE A 64 9.30 -11.05 -7.78
C ILE A 64 9.22 -10.47 -9.20
N ASP A 65 7.99 -10.47 -9.72
CA ASP A 65 7.57 -9.67 -10.87
C ASP A 65 7.07 -8.30 -10.35
N PRO A 66 7.75 -7.18 -10.70
CA PRO A 66 7.39 -5.86 -10.20
C PRO A 66 5.97 -5.41 -10.53
N GLU A 67 5.42 -5.80 -11.70
CA GLU A 67 4.07 -5.39 -12.10
C GLU A 67 3.01 -6.12 -11.27
N LYS A 68 3.20 -7.43 -11.06
CA LYS A 68 2.31 -8.22 -10.19
C LYS A 68 2.42 -7.77 -8.73
N ALA A 69 3.64 -7.54 -8.25
CA ALA A 69 3.89 -7.02 -6.91
C ALA A 69 3.16 -5.69 -6.72
N THR A 70 3.28 -4.77 -7.68
CA THR A 70 2.61 -3.47 -7.64
C THR A 70 1.11 -3.62 -7.51
N LYS A 71 0.49 -4.50 -8.32
CA LYS A 71 -0.96 -4.75 -8.28
C LYS A 71 -1.44 -5.28 -6.92
N PHE A 72 -0.74 -6.26 -6.36
CA PHE A 72 -1.15 -6.86 -5.08
C PHE A 72 -0.91 -5.90 -3.90
N LEU A 73 0.22 -5.17 -3.92
CA LEU A 73 0.54 -4.15 -2.93
C LEU A 73 -0.45 -2.98 -2.98
N ASP A 74 -0.86 -2.52 -4.16
CA ASP A 74 -1.81 -1.41 -4.33
C ASP A 74 -3.13 -1.66 -3.61
N ASN A 75 -3.66 -2.88 -3.71
CA ASN A 75 -4.92 -3.25 -3.06
C ASN A 75 -4.90 -3.07 -1.53
N ILE A 76 -3.76 -3.27 -0.88
CA ILE A 76 -3.61 -3.05 0.57
C ILE A 76 -3.25 -1.58 0.84
N ILE A 77 -2.24 -1.06 0.15
CA ILE A 77 -1.63 0.23 0.44
C ILE A 77 -2.56 1.39 0.12
N ARG A 78 -3.33 1.31 -0.98
CA ARG A 78 -4.30 2.33 -1.37
C ARG A 78 -5.35 2.55 -0.28
N ILE A 79 -5.89 1.47 0.29
CA ILE A 79 -6.86 1.55 1.39
C ILE A 79 -6.25 2.31 2.56
N ARG A 80 -5.03 1.96 2.95
CA ARG A 80 -4.34 2.56 4.10
C ARG A 80 -3.94 4.02 3.83
N ALA A 81 -3.56 4.36 2.61
CA ALA A 81 -3.27 5.72 2.21
C ALA A 81 -4.52 6.61 2.25
N ILE A 82 -5.67 6.10 1.80
CA ILE A 82 -6.98 6.78 1.86
C ILE A 82 -7.44 6.97 3.31
N GLN A 83 -7.20 5.97 4.18
CA GLN A 83 -7.50 6.04 5.61
C GLN A 83 -6.52 6.90 6.42
N ASP A 84 -5.67 7.69 5.75
CA ASP A 84 -4.74 8.64 6.34
C ASP A 84 -3.69 8.03 7.29
N PHE A 85 -3.36 6.74 7.13
CA PHE A 85 -2.25 6.14 7.86
C PHE A 85 -0.94 6.85 7.51
N ARG A 86 -0.06 7.05 8.50
CA ARG A 86 1.30 7.55 8.25
C ARG A 86 2.06 6.56 7.36
N PRO A 87 3.00 7.01 6.50
CA PRO A 87 3.75 6.13 5.61
C PRO A 87 4.41 4.96 6.37
N ALA A 88 5.09 5.24 7.48
CA ALA A 88 5.73 4.21 8.28
C ALA A 88 4.74 3.15 8.80
N GLN A 89 3.54 3.56 9.23
CA GLN A 89 2.51 2.63 9.67
C GLN A 89 1.97 1.82 8.48
N ALA A 90 1.65 2.49 7.38
CA ALA A 90 1.09 1.90 6.15
C ALA A 90 2.00 0.85 5.50
N LEU A 91 3.32 0.96 5.70
CA LEU A 91 4.31 0.12 5.02
C LEU A 91 5.05 -0.86 5.95
N ALA A 92 4.96 -0.69 7.28
CA ALA A 92 5.67 -1.53 8.25
C ALA A 92 5.42 -3.04 8.08
N PHE A 93 4.21 -3.41 7.60
CA PHE A 93 3.87 -4.81 7.39
C PHE A 93 4.80 -5.51 6.39
N VAL A 94 5.33 -4.80 5.39
CA VAL A 94 6.25 -5.39 4.40
C VAL A 94 7.49 -5.92 5.10
N PHE A 95 8.07 -5.12 6.00
CA PHE A 95 9.23 -5.52 6.81
C PHE A 95 8.87 -6.57 7.87
N ALA A 96 7.64 -6.58 8.38
CA ALA A 96 7.19 -7.56 9.37
C ALA A 96 7.33 -9.00 8.86
N LEU A 97 7.25 -9.24 7.54
CA LEU A 97 7.49 -10.55 6.95
C LEU A 97 8.85 -11.13 7.35
N LYS A 98 9.90 -10.30 7.43
CA LYS A 98 11.26 -10.72 7.85
C LYS A 98 11.24 -11.34 9.24
N HIS A 99 10.47 -10.73 10.15
CA HIS A 99 10.31 -11.21 11.52
C HIS A 99 9.46 -12.47 11.59
N VAL A 100 8.32 -12.49 10.89
CA VAL A 100 7.42 -13.65 10.87
C VAL A 100 8.13 -14.89 10.33
N VAL A 101 8.90 -14.76 9.23
CA VAL A 101 9.69 -15.87 8.68
C VAL A 101 10.68 -16.41 9.72
N ARG A 102 11.42 -15.53 10.40
CA ARG A 102 12.41 -15.91 11.42
C ARG A 102 11.76 -16.58 12.63
N GLN A 103 10.60 -16.11 13.06
CA GLN A 103 9.85 -16.71 14.16
C GLN A 103 9.34 -18.10 13.78
N VAL A 104 8.72 -18.26 12.61
CA VAL A 104 8.13 -19.52 12.17
C VAL A 104 9.18 -20.57 11.85
N LEU A 105 10.31 -20.17 11.26
CA LEU A 105 11.40 -21.06 10.85
C LEU A 105 12.50 -21.22 11.92
N GLY A 106 12.37 -20.61 13.10
CA GLY A 106 13.48 -20.49 14.07
C GLY A 106 14.23 -21.79 14.38
N SER A 107 13.52 -22.91 14.58
CA SER A 107 14.14 -24.22 14.84
C SER A 107 14.78 -24.86 13.60
N ASP A 108 14.33 -24.51 12.40
CA ASP A 108 14.91 -24.95 11.14
C ASP A 108 16.14 -24.11 10.78
N LEU A 109 16.10 -22.80 11.02
CA LEU A 109 17.22 -21.88 10.83
C LEU A 109 18.38 -22.15 11.81
N ALA A 110 18.07 -22.61 13.03
CA ALA A 110 19.08 -22.99 14.02
C ALA A 110 19.98 -24.16 13.56
N LYS A 111 19.54 -24.95 12.57
CA LYS A 111 20.33 -26.05 11.98
C LYS A 111 21.43 -25.52 11.03
N GLY A 112 21.42 -24.23 10.72
CA GLY A 112 22.40 -23.57 9.85
C GLY A 112 22.14 -23.79 8.36
N GLY A 113 22.96 -23.15 7.52
CA GLY A 113 22.98 -23.39 6.07
C GLY A 113 22.04 -22.53 5.20
N HIS A 114 21.32 -21.57 5.78
CA HIS A 114 20.36 -20.71 5.05
C HIS A 114 20.74 -19.21 5.05
N ALA A 115 21.95 -18.85 5.46
CA ALA A 115 22.34 -17.44 5.64
C ALA A 115 22.24 -16.64 4.33
N ASP A 116 22.80 -17.17 3.25
CA ASP A 116 22.79 -16.49 1.94
C ASP A 116 21.37 -16.43 1.35
N GLU A 117 20.60 -17.53 1.45
CA GLU A 117 19.20 -17.55 0.99
C GLU A 117 18.31 -16.57 1.79
N LEU A 118 18.55 -16.42 3.10
CA LEU A 118 17.84 -15.44 3.94
C LEU A 118 18.21 -14.01 3.57
N TRP A 119 19.49 -13.77 3.26
CA TRP A 119 19.96 -12.47 2.82
C TRP A 119 19.31 -12.05 1.50
N ASP A 120 19.18 -12.98 0.55
CA ASP A 120 18.50 -12.71 -0.71
C ASP A 120 16.99 -12.50 -0.52
N LEU A 121 16.34 -13.28 0.36
CA LEU A 121 14.95 -13.01 0.76
C LEU A 121 14.78 -11.61 1.36
N ASP A 122 15.69 -11.20 2.25
CA ASP A 122 15.60 -9.87 2.88
C ASP A 122 15.71 -8.74 1.86
N LYS A 123 16.59 -8.88 0.85
CA LYS A 123 16.69 -7.92 -0.26
C LYS A 123 15.40 -7.82 -1.06
N GLU A 124 14.78 -8.95 -1.37
CA GLU A 124 13.52 -8.97 -2.12
C GLU A 124 12.39 -8.30 -1.32
N ILE A 125 12.37 -8.50 0.00
CA ILE A 125 11.42 -7.79 0.89
C ILE A 125 11.71 -6.27 0.92
N ASP A 126 12.97 -5.85 0.95
CA ASP A 126 13.33 -4.43 0.88
C ASP A 126 12.93 -3.80 -0.45
N ARG A 127 13.07 -4.55 -1.55
CA ARG A 127 12.59 -4.13 -2.87
C ARG A 127 11.08 -3.96 -2.89
N LEU A 128 10.32 -4.89 -2.30
CA LEU A 128 8.87 -4.73 -2.14
C LEU A 128 8.52 -3.48 -1.33
N ALA A 129 9.32 -3.12 -0.32
CA ALA A 129 9.09 -1.93 0.48
C ALA A 129 9.27 -0.64 -0.33
N LEU A 130 10.22 -0.61 -1.27
CA LEU A 130 10.39 0.52 -2.19
C LEU A 130 9.19 0.67 -3.14
N ILE A 131 8.74 -0.42 -3.77
CA ILE A 131 7.52 -0.42 -4.62
C ILE A 131 6.32 0.04 -3.81
N SER A 132 6.20 -0.46 -2.57
CA SER A 132 5.14 -0.07 -1.64
C SER A 132 5.13 1.43 -1.34
N PHE A 133 6.32 2.03 -1.19
CA PHE A 133 6.46 3.45 -0.96
C PHE A 133 6.04 4.29 -2.18
N GLU A 134 6.45 3.88 -3.39
CA GLU A 134 6.03 4.54 -4.64
C GLU A 134 4.50 4.56 -4.77
N ILE A 135 3.85 3.41 -4.53
CA ILE A 135 2.39 3.29 -4.54
C ILE A 135 1.75 4.24 -3.52
N TYR A 136 2.22 4.20 -2.27
CA TYR A 136 1.68 5.04 -1.21
C TYR A 136 1.77 6.52 -1.60
N MET A 137 2.93 6.95 -2.09
CA MET A 137 3.16 8.34 -2.50
C MET A 137 2.29 8.75 -3.68
N ALA A 138 2.12 7.88 -4.68
CA ALA A 138 1.24 8.14 -5.82
C ALA A 138 -0.22 8.38 -5.35
N VAL A 139 -0.73 7.54 -4.43
CA VAL A 139 -2.08 7.71 -3.89
C VAL A 139 -2.21 9.01 -3.09
N ARG A 140 -1.23 9.34 -2.24
CA ARG A 140 -1.24 10.59 -1.44
C ARG A 140 -1.16 11.83 -2.31
N GLU A 141 -0.33 11.80 -3.36
CA GLU A 141 -0.23 12.89 -4.31
C GLU A 141 -1.58 13.16 -4.99
N GLN A 142 -2.24 12.10 -5.47
CA GLN A 142 -3.58 12.22 -6.06
C GLN A 142 -4.59 12.84 -5.09
N ILE A 143 -4.60 12.40 -3.83
CA ILE A 143 -5.48 12.96 -2.78
C ILE A 143 -5.18 14.46 -2.57
N TYR A 144 -3.91 14.84 -2.49
CA TYR A 144 -3.54 16.24 -2.28
C TYR A 144 -3.86 17.13 -3.49
N GLN A 145 -3.66 16.64 -4.70
CA GLN A 145 -4.06 17.35 -5.92
C GLN A 145 -5.57 17.58 -5.96
N LEU A 146 -6.38 16.59 -5.56
CA LEU A 146 -7.84 16.74 -5.47
C LEU A 146 -8.23 17.79 -4.43
N LYS A 147 -7.64 17.74 -3.22
CA LYS A 147 -7.88 18.74 -2.16
C LYS A 147 -7.51 20.15 -2.62
N ALA A 148 -6.37 20.32 -3.28
CA ALA A 148 -5.94 21.62 -3.79
C ALA A 148 -6.90 22.18 -4.85
N LYS A 149 -7.36 21.34 -5.78
CA LYS A 149 -8.36 21.73 -6.79
C LYS A 149 -9.69 22.13 -6.16
N GLU A 150 -10.13 21.41 -5.14
CA GLU A 150 -11.37 21.71 -4.41
C GLU A 150 -11.28 23.07 -3.70
N VAL A 151 -10.17 23.34 -3.00
CA VAL A 151 -9.92 24.63 -2.35
C VAL A 151 -9.92 25.77 -3.37
N HIS A 152 -9.24 25.59 -4.52
CA HIS A 152 -9.22 26.58 -5.60
C HIS A 152 -10.63 26.86 -6.17
N SER A 153 -11.39 25.80 -6.44
CA SER A 153 -12.76 25.90 -6.95
C SER A 153 -13.67 26.63 -5.97
N ASN A 154 -13.60 26.27 -4.68
CA ASN A 154 -14.38 26.92 -3.63
C ASN A 154 -14.00 28.39 -3.45
N ALA A 155 -12.71 28.72 -3.45
CA ALA A 155 -12.23 30.11 -3.38
C ALA A 155 -12.72 30.93 -4.58
N PHE A 156 -12.61 30.39 -5.80
CA PHE A 156 -13.13 31.03 -7.01
C PHE A 156 -14.63 31.29 -6.92
N MET A 157 -15.42 30.31 -6.48
CA MET A 157 -16.87 30.45 -6.32
C MET A 157 -17.25 31.49 -5.26
N LEU A 158 -16.51 31.58 -4.16
CA LEU A 158 -16.71 32.61 -3.13
C LEU A 158 -16.39 34.01 -3.66
N LEU A 159 -15.26 34.18 -4.34
CA LEU A 159 -14.88 35.45 -4.97
C LEU A 159 -15.94 35.90 -5.98
N ARG A 160 -16.41 34.98 -6.84
CA ARG A 160 -17.48 35.26 -7.81
C ARG A 160 -18.76 35.72 -7.12
N ARG A 161 -19.19 35.02 -6.07
CA ARG A 161 -20.42 35.35 -5.32
C ARG A 161 -20.30 36.69 -4.58
N SER A 162 -19.10 37.04 -4.11
CA SER A 162 -18.84 38.31 -3.43
C SER A 162 -18.73 39.52 -4.38
N GLY A 163 -18.76 39.30 -5.70
CA GLY A 163 -18.56 40.37 -6.69
C GLY A 163 -17.13 40.92 -6.73
N LEU A 164 -16.17 40.23 -6.09
CA LEU A 164 -14.76 40.63 -6.05
C LEU A 164 -13.96 40.15 -7.28
N LEU A 165 -14.58 39.33 -8.14
CA LEU A 165 -14.00 39.04 -9.45
C LEU A 165 -14.34 40.20 -10.39
N VAL A 166 -13.31 40.95 -10.79
CA VAL A 166 -13.40 41.80 -11.97
C VAL A 166 -13.33 40.87 -13.17
N GLU A 167 -14.44 40.67 -13.87
CA GLU A 167 -14.38 40.14 -15.23
C GLU A 167 -13.53 41.13 -16.02
N GLN A 168 -12.35 40.72 -16.48
CA GLN A 168 -11.67 41.48 -17.53
C GLN A 168 -12.60 41.41 -18.74
N GLU A 169 -13.36 42.48 -18.97
CA GLU A 169 -13.93 42.77 -20.29
C GLU A 169 -12.82 42.52 -21.29
N GLY A 170 -13.14 41.69 -22.28
CA GLY A 170 -12.18 41.10 -23.19
C GLY A 170 -11.15 42.12 -23.61
N ALA A 171 -9.88 41.69 -23.63
CA ALA A 171 -8.91 42.30 -24.52
C ALA A 171 -9.59 42.36 -25.89
N SER A 172 -10.11 43.54 -26.21
CA SER A 172 -10.67 43.91 -27.49
C SER A 172 -9.56 43.61 -28.48
N ALA A 173 -9.67 42.47 -29.14
CA ALA A 173 -9.01 42.27 -30.42
C ALA A 173 -9.74 43.20 -31.39
N ASP A 174 -9.42 44.49 -31.30
CA ASP A 174 -9.82 45.46 -32.31
C ASP A 174 -8.74 46.54 -32.39
N GLU A 175 -8.01 46.52 -33.50
CA GLU A 175 -7.95 47.60 -34.50
C GLU A 175 -6.56 47.77 -35.14
N GLY A 176 -6.58 47.86 -36.47
CA GLY A 176 -5.47 48.26 -37.34
C GLY A 176 -5.35 47.36 -38.58
N GLU A 177 -6.34 47.35 -39.49
CA GLU A 177 -6.34 48.17 -40.73
C GLU A 177 -5.03 48.06 -41.53
N SER A 178 -5.05 47.36 -42.67
CA SER A 178 -5.29 47.91 -44.02
C SER A 178 -3.98 48.28 -44.73
N ASP A 179 -3.52 47.40 -45.63
CA ASP A 179 -3.30 47.69 -47.06
C ASP A 179 -2.87 46.40 -47.81
#